data_AF-A0A815XN07-F1
#
_entry.id   AF-A0A815XN07-F1
#
_cell.length_a   1.000
_cell.length_b   1.000
_cell.length_c   1.000
_cell.angle_alpha   90.00
_cell.angle_beta   90.00
_cell.angle_gamma   90.00
#
_symmetry.space_group_name_H-M   'P 1'
#
loop_
_entity.id
_entity.type
_entity.pdbx_description
1 polymer ?
#
loop_
_entity_poly.entity_id
_entity_poly.type
_entity_poly.pdbx_seq_one_letter_code
_entity_poly.pdbx_strand_id
1 'polypeptide(L)'
;MKRDMDMYKSGNPSSHPSPSSRSLGTSELRMNYIFKNLFHGLRYLDFAEQLIQTKSIHDFKRVSHILDEMKEIRGDPTDSSSMERVSEFVEMKSNELKSKLDLLVPTNIINGSFKAYITFDCSNDTMNVINNLVKVCENTKYKIIFIALDNNQKIDKAQEQLIVSSQYDGEYPSIVKQIEREISQNYQDFSIIRIKIKVSTTNQSVLLSDMERDLFWSNTTNYFELRYTIPVRRSRKRDDLPYIQRRFRGCIRNIHTLHVSHDAFQKAYGNDLRYVITIRFFNGGAGFALIQHSSIIGMLERMKFSPLKVVQEFVVHDTNIKLDNCIE
;
A
#
# COMPACT_ATOMS: atom_id res chain seq x y z
N MET A 1 -41.34 -50.98 63.78
CA MET A 1 -40.89 -50.49 62.45
C MET A 1 -40.45 -49.05 62.58
N LYS A 2 -39.14 -48.80 62.69
CA LYS A 2 -38.52 -47.47 62.50
C LYS A 2 -37.03 -47.71 62.19
N ARG A 3 -36.68 -47.36 60.95
CA ARG A 3 -35.35 -47.17 60.34
C ARG A 3 -35.13 -45.64 60.32
N ASP A 4 -33.97 -45.00 60.34
CA ASP A 4 -32.57 -45.28 59.96
C ASP A 4 -31.65 -44.37 60.84
N MET A 5 -30.51 -44.88 61.35
CA MET A 5 -29.11 -44.70 60.89
C MET A 5 -28.50 -43.28 60.90
N ASP A 6 -27.50 -43.16 61.77
CA ASP A 6 -26.14 -42.59 61.59
C ASP A 6 -25.80 -41.10 61.82
N MET A 7 -25.45 -40.84 63.09
CA MET A 7 -24.14 -40.41 63.62
C MET A 7 -23.11 -39.60 62.79
N TYR A 8 -22.83 -38.40 63.35
CA TYR A 8 -21.56 -37.67 63.54
C TYR A 8 -20.76 -37.13 62.34
N LYS A 9 -20.58 -35.79 62.32
CA LYS A 9 -19.30 -35.15 62.65
C LYS A 9 -19.38 -33.62 62.84
N SER A 10 -18.61 -33.16 63.81
CA SER A 10 -18.37 -31.80 64.27
C SER A 10 -17.25 -31.09 63.48
N GLY A 11 -17.26 -29.76 63.50
CA GLY A 11 -16.04 -28.93 63.42
C GLY A 11 -15.94 -27.94 62.24
N ASN A 12 -16.24 -26.66 62.51
CA ASN A 12 -15.68 -25.49 61.83
C ASN A 12 -14.20 -25.29 62.28
N PRO A 13 -13.29 -24.60 61.54
CA PRO A 13 -13.53 -23.26 61.00
C PRO A 13 -12.91 -22.93 59.61
N SER A 14 -13.42 -21.81 59.09
CA SER A 14 -12.98 -21.04 57.93
C SER A 14 -11.47 -20.96 57.67
N SER A 15 -11.04 -21.43 56.52
CA SER A 15 -9.78 -21.08 55.87
C SER A 15 -10.06 -20.18 54.66
N HIS A 16 -9.77 -18.88 54.83
CA HIS A 16 -9.63 -17.96 53.70
C HIS A 16 -8.38 -18.37 52.89
N PRO A 17 -8.45 -18.43 51.55
CA PRO A 17 -7.25 -18.53 50.76
C PRO A 17 -6.57 -17.15 50.72
N SER A 18 -5.31 -17.12 51.16
CA SER A 18 -4.39 -15.99 51.02
C SER A 18 -4.22 -15.62 49.54
N PRO A 19 -4.20 -14.32 49.17
CA PRO A 19 -4.01 -13.90 47.79
C PRO A 19 -2.55 -14.09 47.38
N SER A 20 -2.25 -15.15 46.64
CA SER A 20 -0.98 -15.32 45.95
C SER A 20 -0.90 -14.35 44.76
N SER A 21 -0.07 -13.32 44.90
CA SER A 21 0.71 -12.65 43.86
C SER A 21 0.26 -12.87 42.41
N ARG A 22 -0.71 -12.09 41.92
CA ARG A 22 -0.89 -11.80 40.50
C ARG A 22 -0.36 -10.41 40.21
N SER A 23 0.93 -10.31 39.87
CA SER A 23 1.57 -9.08 39.40
C SER A 23 2.01 -9.17 37.94
N LEU A 24 1.26 -9.90 37.11
CA LEU A 24 1.27 -9.76 35.66
C LEU A 24 -0.18 -9.58 35.22
N GLY A 25 -0.56 -8.37 34.81
CA GLY A 25 -1.94 -8.14 34.36
C GLY A 25 -2.37 -6.68 34.24
N THR A 26 -1.59 -5.70 34.69
CA THR A 26 -1.99 -4.29 34.57
C THR A 26 -1.60 -3.66 33.23
N SER A 27 -0.50 -4.08 32.58
CA SER A 27 -0.14 -3.54 31.26
C SER A 27 -0.94 -4.18 30.12
N GLU A 28 -1.17 -5.49 30.18
CA GLU A 28 -1.85 -6.26 29.13
C GLU A 28 -3.37 -5.99 29.08
N LEU A 29 -4.00 -5.78 30.25
CA LEU A 29 -5.40 -5.31 30.33
C LEU A 29 -5.54 -3.86 29.87
N ARG A 30 -4.52 -3.01 30.11
CA ARG A 30 -4.52 -1.60 29.71
C ARG A 30 -4.30 -1.46 28.20
N MET A 31 -3.42 -2.27 27.60
CA MET A 31 -3.23 -2.36 26.15
C MET A 31 -4.50 -2.87 25.45
N ASN A 32 -5.16 -3.90 26.00
CA ASN A 32 -6.44 -4.38 25.46
C ASN A 32 -7.57 -3.34 25.56
N TYR A 33 -7.62 -2.55 26.63
CA TYR A 33 -8.60 -1.47 26.79
C TYR A 33 -8.34 -0.31 25.81
N ILE A 34 -7.08 0.09 25.64
CA ILE A 34 -6.66 1.12 24.70
C ILE A 34 -6.90 0.68 23.26
N PHE A 35 -6.55 -0.57 22.91
CA PHE A 35 -6.78 -1.15 21.58
C PHE A 35 -8.27 -1.25 21.28
N LYS A 36 -9.12 -1.70 22.23
CA LYS A 36 -10.58 -1.69 22.05
C LYS A 36 -11.10 -0.28 21.83
N ASN A 37 -10.68 0.72 22.62
CA ASN A 37 -11.17 2.08 22.48
C ASN A 37 -10.68 2.78 21.20
N LEU A 38 -9.47 2.50 20.72
CA LEU A 38 -8.95 3.00 19.43
C LEU A 38 -9.59 2.31 18.23
N PHE A 39 -9.81 0.99 18.32
CA PHE A 39 -10.54 0.23 17.30
C PHE A 39 -11.99 0.67 17.21
N HIS A 40 -12.63 0.98 18.35
CA HIS A 40 -13.93 1.63 18.39
C HIS A 40 -13.84 3.04 17.79
N GLY A 41 -12.81 3.83 18.15
CA GLY A 41 -12.46 5.14 17.56
C GLY A 41 -12.44 5.17 16.03
N LEU A 42 -11.74 4.24 15.42
CA LEU A 42 -11.61 4.13 13.97
C LEU A 42 -12.88 3.62 13.30
N ARG A 43 -13.55 2.63 13.91
CA ARG A 43 -14.91 2.27 13.49
C ARG A 43 -15.87 3.46 13.60
N TYR A 44 -15.73 4.34 14.59
CA TYR A 44 -16.55 5.55 14.71
C TYR A 44 -16.30 6.53 13.57
N LEU A 45 -15.09 6.57 12.99
CA LEU A 45 -14.77 7.41 11.84
C LEU A 45 -15.31 6.81 10.54
N ASP A 46 -15.19 5.48 10.35
CA ASP A 46 -15.86 4.77 9.24
C ASP A 46 -17.39 4.94 9.33
N PHE A 47 -17.96 4.84 10.55
CA PHE A 47 -19.37 5.10 10.79
C PHE A 47 -19.71 6.58 10.59
N ALA A 48 -18.88 7.53 11.00
CA ALA A 48 -19.09 8.95 10.77
C ALA A 48 -19.06 9.29 9.27
N GLU A 49 -18.14 8.69 8.51
CA GLU A 49 -18.06 8.82 7.06
C GLU A 49 -19.31 8.25 6.38
N GLN A 50 -19.78 7.07 6.79
CA GLN A 50 -21.06 6.51 6.33
C GLN A 50 -22.26 7.39 6.74
N LEU A 51 -22.24 8.01 7.93
CA LEU A 51 -23.30 8.90 8.42
C LEU A 51 -23.32 10.24 7.66
N ILE A 52 -22.16 10.75 7.25
CA ILE A 52 -22.01 11.91 6.36
C ILE A 52 -22.56 11.58 4.97
N GLN A 53 -22.21 10.40 4.43
CA GLN A 53 -22.70 9.93 3.14
C GLN A 53 -24.23 9.68 3.14
N THR A 54 -24.81 9.26 4.28
CA THR A 54 -26.23 8.86 4.38
C THR A 54 -27.13 9.89 5.09
N LYS A 55 -26.59 11.00 5.59
CA LYS A 55 -27.31 12.10 6.28
C LYS A 55 -28.18 11.68 7.48
N SER A 56 -27.84 10.60 8.19
CA SER A 56 -28.71 9.97 9.21
C SER A 56 -28.14 10.03 10.65
N ILE A 57 -27.98 11.22 11.23
CA ILE A 57 -27.28 11.43 12.53
C ILE A 57 -28.15 11.18 13.79
N HIS A 58 -29.45 10.88 13.67
CA HIS A 58 -30.40 11.09 14.78
C HIS A 58 -30.48 10.02 15.90
N ASP A 59 -29.83 8.86 15.79
CA ASP A 59 -30.20 7.70 16.64
C ASP A 59 -29.17 7.16 17.66
N PHE A 60 -28.08 7.86 18.01
CA PHE A 60 -27.08 7.28 18.93
C PHE A 60 -26.80 8.08 20.22
N LYS A 61 -27.07 7.42 21.36
CA LYS A 61 -27.02 7.97 22.73
C LYS A 61 -25.77 7.56 23.55
N ARG A 62 -24.73 6.98 22.94
CA ARG A 62 -23.53 6.47 23.66
C ARG A 62 -22.17 6.88 23.07
N VAL A 63 -22.12 7.80 22.11
CA VAL A 63 -20.88 8.26 21.42
C VAL A 63 -20.76 9.79 21.52
N SER A 64 -20.98 10.35 22.73
CA SER A 64 -21.42 11.75 22.84
C SER A 64 -20.39 12.79 22.38
N HIS A 65 -19.13 12.74 22.85
CA HIS A 65 -18.24 13.89 22.67
C HIS A 65 -17.89 14.22 21.20
N ILE A 66 -17.54 13.23 20.37
CA ILE A 66 -17.20 13.49 18.95
C ILE A 66 -18.45 13.86 18.15
N LEU A 67 -19.59 13.22 18.40
CA LEU A 67 -20.84 13.57 17.73
C LEU A 67 -21.37 14.95 18.16
N ASP A 68 -21.15 15.33 19.42
CA ASP A 68 -21.50 16.65 19.95
C ASP A 68 -20.59 17.71 19.30
N GLU A 69 -19.27 17.48 19.21
CA GLU A 69 -18.35 18.35 18.44
C GLU A 69 -18.75 18.45 16.96
N MET A 70 -19.10 17.34 16.30
CA MET A 70 -19.55 17.35 14.90
C MET A 70 -20.86 18.13 14.72
N LYS A 71 -21.80 18.03 15.68
CA LYS A 71 -23.05 18.81 15.67
C LYS A 71 -22.79 20.29 15.87
N GLU A 72 -21.86 20.65 16.76
CA GLU A 72 -21.44 22.03 16.98
C GLU A 72 -20.76 22.62 15.73
N ILE A 73 -19.84 21.88 15.10
CA ILE A 73 -19.12 22.30 13.89
C ILE A 73 -20.08 22.41 12.70
N ARG A 74 -21.07 21.52 12.60
CA ARG A 74 -22.08 21.58 11.53
C ARG A 74 -22.92 22.85 11.60
N GLY A 75 -23.30 23.32 12.79
CA GLY A 75 -24.16 24.50 12.89
C GLY A 75 -25.47 24.35 12.11
N ASP A 76 -25.74 25.24 11.14
CA ASP A 76 -26.95 25.20 10.31
C ASP A 76 -26.92 24.06 9.28
N PRO A 77 -27.84 23.07 9.35
CA PRO A 77 -27.87 21.94 8.44
C PRO A 77 -28.23 22.29 6.98
N THR A 78 -28.63 23.53 6.68
CA THR A 78 -28.94 24.01 5.32
C THR A 78 -27.76 24.65 4.59
N ASP A 79 -26.68 24.98 5.31
CA ASP A 79 -25.44 25.53 4.76
C ASP A 79 -24.56 24.39 4.22
N SER A 80 -24.29 24.33 2.92
CA SER A 80 -23.45 23.28 2.34
C SER A 80 -22.00 23.30 2.85
N SER A 81 -21.49 24.47 3.23
CA SER A 81 -20.14 24.62 3.79
C SER A 81 -20.00 24.05 5.21
N SER A 82 -21.12 23.75 5.87
CA SER A 82 -21.11 23.04 7.15
C SER A 82 -20.58 21.61 7.02
N MET A 83 -20.89 20.93 5.92
CA MET A 83 -20.53 19.54 5.71
C MET A 83 -19.06 19.37 5.31
N GLU A 84 -18.49 20.36 4.62
CA GLU A 84 -17.04 20.40 4.34
C GLU A 84 -16.25 20.53 5.65
N ARG A 85 -16.64 21.46 6.53
CA ARG A 85 -16.02 21.62 7.87
C ARG A 85 -16.11 20.37 8.73
N VAL A 86 -17.24 19.66 8.69
CA VAL A 86 -17.40 18.37 9.39
C VAL A 86 -16.49 17.30 8.77
N SER A 87 -16.38 17.25 7.44
CA SER A 87 -15.48 16.31 6.75
C SER A 87 -14.02 16.57 7.10
N GLU A 88 -13.57 17.83 7.06
CA GLU A 88 -12.22 18.24 7.46
C GLU A 88 -11.92 17.88 8.93
N PHE A 89 -12.88 18.12 9.83
CA PHE A 89 -12.75 17.74 11.24
C PHE A 89 -12.61 16.23 11.42
N VAL A 90 -13.44 15.43 10.72
CA VAL A 90 -13.37 13.97 10.75
C VAL A 90 -12.02 13.48 10.22
N GLU A 91 -11.54 14.03 9.11
CA GLU A 91 -10.23 13.69 8.56
C GLU A 91 -9.10 14.03 9.54
N MET A 92 -9.12 15.23 10.13
CA MET A 92 -8.15 15.65 11.14
C MET A 92 -8.15 14.72 12.36
N LYS A 93 -9.32 14.40 12.93
CA LYS A 93 -9.43 13.48 14.08
C LYS A 93 -9.03 12.05 13.72
N SER A 94 -9.34 11.61 12.50
CA SER A 94 -8.87 10.33 11.97
C SER A 94 -7.35 10.26 11.93
N ASN A 95 -6.70 11.28 11.36
CA ASN A 95 -5.25 11.35 11.31
C ASN A 95 -4.62 11.41 12.71
N GLU A 96 -5.23 12.12 13.67
CA GLU A 96 -4.80 12.15 15.07
C GLU A 96 -4.85 10.76 15.72
N LEU A 97 -5.96 10.04 15.54
CA LEU A 97 -6.15 8.70 16.10
C LEU A 97 -5.26 7.65 15.44
N LYS A 98 -5.08 7.70 14.12
CA LYS A 98 -4.14 6.85 13.39
C LYS A 98 -2.72 7.06 13.92
N SER A 99 -2.28 8.31 14.07
CA SER A 99 -0.96 8.62 14.63
C SER A 99 -0.77 8.05 16.05
N LYS A 100 -1.81 8.11 16.89
CA LYS A 100 -1.78 7.51 18.24
C LYS A 100 -1.77 5.98 18.20
N LEU A 101 -2.49 5.37 17.26
CA LEU A 101 -2.51 3.92 17.09
C LEU A 101 -1.15 3.40 16.60
N ASP A 102 -0.51 4.09 15.65
CA ASP A 102 0.84 3.78 15.15
C ASP A 102 1.88 3.76 16.28
N LEU A 103 1.76 4.69 17.24
CA LEU A 103 2.64 4.72 18.42
C LEU A 103 2.43 3.53 19.37
N LEU A 104 1.23 2.95 19.39
CA LEU A 104 0.84 1.89 20.33
C LEU A 104 1.00 0.49 19.74
N VAL A 105 0.73 0.34 18.45
CA VAL A 105 0.87 -0.89 17.69
C VAL A 105 1.49 -0.52 16.34
N PRO A 106 2.83 -0.43 16.26
CA PRO A 106 3.51 -0.08 15.02
C PRO A 106 3.43 -1.24 14.02
N THR A 107 2.31 -1.31 13.30
CA THR A 107 2.04 -2.25 12.20
C THR A 107 2.59 -1.76 10.87
N ASN A 108 3.00 -0.50 10.81
CA ASN A 108 3.68 0.09 9.66
C ASN A 108 5.17 -0.30 9.59
N ILE A 109 5.65 -1.17 10.48
CA ILE A 109 7.02 -1.68 10.47
C ILE A 109 7.11 -2.93 9.61
N ILE A 110 7.93 -2.86 8.56
CA ILE A 110 8.23 -3.99 7.68
C ILE A 110 9.72 -4.31 7.80
N ASN A 111 10.04 -5.56 8.04
CA ASN A 111 11.41 -6.05 8.15
C ASN A 111 11.75 -6.97 6.96
N GLY A 112 12.91 -6.72 6.33
CA GLY A 112 13.44 -7.59 5.28
C GLY A 112 14.15 -6.83 4.16
N SER A 113 14.10 -7.40 2.95
CA SER A 113 14.73 -6.82 1.77
C SER A 113 13.81 -5.87 1.01
N PHE A 114 14.33 -4.69 0.68
CA PHE A 114 13.70 -3.63 -0.09
C PHE A 114 14.45 -3.40 -1.39
N LYS A 115 13.72 -2.99 -2.42
CA LYS A 115 14.29 -2.55 -3.68
C LYS A 115 13.90 -1.10 -3.94
N ALA A 116 14.90 -0.22 -3.97
CA ALA A 116 14.71 1.19 -4.31
C ALA A 116 14.94 1.40 -5.80
N TYR A 117 14.11 2.26 -6.39
CA TYR A 117 14.23 2.76 -7.75
C TYR A 117 14.24 4.29 -7.71
N ILE A 118 15.29 4.90 -8.24
CA ILE A 118 15.47 6.35 -8.30
C ILE A 118 15.37 6.74 -9.77
N THR A 119 14.46 7.63 -10.10
CA THR A 119 14.25 8.10 -11.48
C THR A 119 14.78 9.53 -11.62
N PHE A 120 15.53 9.78 -12.68
CA PHE A 120 16.16 11.07 -12.95
C PHE A 120 15.50 11.79 -14.12
N ASP A 121 15.39 13.11 -14.02
CA ASP A 121 15.02 13.96 -15.15
C ASP A 121 16.17 14.05 -16.14
N CYS A 122 15.91 13.65 -17.39
CA CYS A 122 16.86 13.68 -18.48
C CYS A 122 16.40 14.59 -19.63
N SER A 123 15.40 15.45 -19.40
CA SER A 123 14.75 16.27 -20.44
C SER A 123 15.69 17.25 -21.14
N ASN A 124 16.66 17.82 -20.42
CA ASN A 124 17.53 18.88 -20.92
C ASN A 124 18.85 18.36 -21.53
N ASP A 125 19.42 17.29 -21.00
CA ASP A 125 20.74 16.78 -21.41
C ASP A 125 20.93 15.29 -21.14
N THR A 126 20.22 14.46 -21.92
CA THR A 126 20.15 13.01 -21.70
C THR A 126 21.53 12.34 -21.73
N MET A 127 22.39 12.65 -22.70
CA MET A 127 23.67 11.96 -22.86
C MET A 127 24.68 12.29 -21.77
N ASN A 128 24.76 13.56 -21.34
CA ASN A 128 25.68 13.92 -20.25
C ASN A 128 25.19 13.36 -18.91
N VAL A 129 23.88 13.41 -18.65
CA VAL A 129 23.29 12.79 -17.45
C VAL A 129 23.59 11.29 -17.41
N ILE A 130 23.42 10.57 -18.53
CA ILE A 130 23.75 9.15 -18.62
C ILE A 130 25.24 8.92 -18.33
N ASN A 131 26.14 9.63 -19.00
CA ASN A 131 27.58 9.45 -18.85
C ASN A 131 28.04 9.72 -17.41
N ASN A 132 27.50 10.74 -16.77
CA ASN A 132 27.81 11.06 -15.38
C ASN A 132 27.23 10.02 -14.41
N LEU A 133 26.00 9.56 -14.65
CA LEU A 133 25.38 8.54 -13.80
C LEU A 133 26.09 7.20 -13.90
N VAL A 134 26.54 6.81 -15.10
CA VAL A 134 27.39 5.61 -15.29
C VAL A 134 28.64 5.71 -14.42
N LYS A 135 29.36 6.83 -14.48
CA LYS A 135 30.57 7.04 -13.66
C LYS A 135 30.29 7.00 -12.16
N VAL A 136 29.19 7.59 -11.71
CA VAL A 136 28.81 7.56 -10.28
C VAL A 136 28.44 6.15 -9.84
N CYS A 137 27.78 5.38 -10.71
CA CYS A 137 27.39 4.01 -10.40
C CYS A 137 28.51 2.99 -10.62
N GLU A 138 29.61 3.33 -11.31
CA GLU A 138 30.77 2.46 -11.51
C GLU A 138 31.31 1.98 -10.15
N ASN A 139 31.34 0.65 -9.95
CA ASN A 139 31.76 -0.02 -8.72
C ASN A 139 30.85 0.15 -7.49
N THR A 140 29.60 0.57 -7.70
CA THR A 140 28.59 0.64 -6.63
C THR A 140 27.60 -0.52 -6.70
N LYS A 141 26.72 -0.62 -5.68
CA LYS A 141 25.58 -1.57 -5.67
C LYS A 141 24.45 -1.19 -6.65
N TYR A 142 24.56 -0.03 -7.30
CA TYR A 142 23.50 0.56 -8.10
C TYR A 142 23.50 0.00 -9.53
N LYS A 143 22.32 -0.41 -10.02
CA LYS A 143 22.12 -0.92 -11.38
C LYS A 143 21.31 0.08 -12.19
N ILE A 144 21.88 0.56 -13.28
CA ILE A 144 21.24 1.48 -14.22
C ILE A 144 20.24 0.72 -15.10
N ILE A 145 19.07 1.31 -15.30
CA ILE A 145 17.92 0.80 -16.04
C ILE A 145 17.45 1.92 -16.97
N PHE A 146 17.40 1.63 -18.26
CA PHE A 146 16.81 2.49 -19.29
C PHE A 146 15.40 1.99 -19.63
N ILE A 147 14.41 2.88 -19.56
CA ILE A 147 13.05 2.59 -20.04
C ILE A 147 12.75 3.52 -21.19
N ALA A 148 12.65 2.98 -22.41
CA ALA A 148 12.12 3.72 -23.54
C ALA A 148 10.61 3.94 -23.35
N LEU A 149 10.18 5.20 -23.28
CA LEU A 149 8.77 5.55 -23.35
C LEU A 149 8.37 5.60 -24.83
N ASP A 150 7.43 4.75 -25.21
CA ASP A 150 6.88 4.73 -26.56
C ASP A 150 6.00 5.96 -26.76
N ASN A 151 6.52 6.97 -27.44
CA ASN A 151 5.73 8.12 -27.84
C ASN A 151 4.93 7.76 -29.10
N ASN A 152 3.64 7.49 -28.94
CA ASN A 152 2.67 7.38 -30.04
C ASN A 152 2.48 8.70 -30.83
N GLN A 153 3.32 9.70 -30.61
CA GLN A 153 3.30 10.98 -31.31
C GLN A 153 4.69 11.27 -31.86
N LYS A 154 4.71 11.72 -33.12
CA LYS A 154 5.86 12.13 -33.94
C LYS A 154 6.70 13.23 -33.26
N ILE A 155 7.41 12.90 -32.19
CA ILE A 155 8.42 13.75 -31.58
C ILE A 155 9.70 12.92 -31.57
N ASP A 156 10.70 13.39 -32.32
CA ASP A 156 11.97 12.75 -32.66
C ASP A 156 12.92 12.43 -31.49
N LYS A 157 12.40 12.30 -30.27
CA LYS A 157 13.18 11.82 -29.12
C LYS A 157 12.30 10.86 -28.33
N ALA A 158 12.60 9.56 -28.44
CA ALA A 158 12.14 8.58 -27.48
C ALA A 158 12.55 9.11 -26.09
N GLN A 159 11.56 9.43 -25.26
CA GLN A 159 11.87 9.86 -23.89
C GLN A 159 12.31 8.60 -23.14
N GLU A 160 13.60 8.53 -22.84
CA GLU A 160 14.14 7.46 -22.02
C GLU A 160 14.06 7.88 -20.55
N GLN A 161 13.36 7.11 -19.72
CA GLN A 161 13.48 7.25 -18.27
C GLN A 161 14.77 6.56 -17.83
N LEU A 162 15.64 7.34 -17.20
CA LEU A 162 16.85 6.84 -16.56
C LEU A 162 16.54 6.51 -15.11
N ILE A 163 16.70 5.24 -14.77
CA ILE A 163 16.41 4.71 -13.44
C ILE A 163 17.66 4.04 -12.88
N VAL A 164 17.93 4.28 -11.61
CA VAL A 164 18.88 3.48 -10.83
C VAL A 164 18.11 2.61 -9.86
N SER A 165 18.46 1.32 -9.81
CA SER A 165 17.92 0.39 -8.83
C SER A 165 18.99 -0.13 -7.87
N SER A 166 18.62 -0.33 -6.62
CA SER A 166 19.48 -0.92 -5.59
C SER A 166 18.67 -1.72 -4.58
N GLN A 167 19.34 -2.65 -3.92
CA GLN A 167 18.76 -3.50 -2.89
C GLN A 167 19.27 -3.09 -1.51
N TYR A 168 18.37 -3.13 -0.53
CA TYR A 168 18.65 -2.79 0.86
C TYR A 168 18.02 -3.85 1.75
N ASP A 169 18.66 -4.13 2.87
CA ASP A 169 18.07 -4.94 3.93
C ASP A 169 17.94 -4.07 5.18
N GLY A 170 16.82 -4.20 5.89
CA GLY A 170 16.59 -3.43 7.11
C GLY A 170 15.12 -3.35 7.47
N GLU A 171 14.75 -2.20 8.04
CA GLU A 171 13.43 -1.93 8.58
C GLU A 171 12.84 -0.66 7.94
N TYR A 172 11.59 -0.74 7.49
CA TYR A 172 10.79 0.45 7.16
C TYR A 172 10.13 1.00 8.43
N PRO A 173 10.09 2.33 8.66
CA PRO A 173 10.45 3.41 7.74
C PRO A 173 11.93 3.84 7.74
N SER A 174 12.77 3.27 8.61
CA SER A 174 14.18 3.67 8.77
C SER A 174 14.98 3.59 7.47
N ILE A 175 14.67 2.64 6.59
CA ILE A 175 15.32 2.47 5.30
C ILE A 175 15.12 3.66 4.36
N VAL A 176 14.00 4.39 4.47
CA VAL A 176 13.74 5.58 3.64
C VAL A 176 14.80 6.64 3.91
N LYS A 177 15.05 6.94 5.19
CA LYS A 177 16.08 7.91 5.60
C LYS A 177 17.49 7.47 5.24
N GLN A 178 17.76 6.16 5.19
CA GLN A 178 19.04 5.67 4.69
C GLN A 178 19.18 5.98 3.20
N ILE A 179 18.17 5.65 2.39
CA ILE A 179 18.17 5.89 0.95
C ILE A 179 18.30 7.38 0.64
N GLU A 180 17.54 8.25 1.33
CA GLU A 180 17.61 9.70 1.16
C GLU A 180 19.00 10.28 1.46
N ARG A 181 19.68 9.77 2.50
CA ARG A 181 21.06 10.17 2.81
C ARG A 181 22.04 9.71 1.73
N GLU A 182 21.94 8.46 1.28
CA GLU A 182 22.78 7.94 0.19
C GLU A 182 22.53 8.73 -1.11
N ILE A 183 21.29 9.13 -1.37
CA ILE A 183 20.93 9.97 -2.50
C ILE A 183 21.58 11.35 -2.40
N SER A 184 21.45 11.99 -1.25
CA SER A 184 22.01 13.33 -1.02
C SER A 184 23.54 13.35 -1.14
N GLN A 185 24.20 12.22 -0.88
CA GLN A 185 25.66 12.10 -0.98
C GLN A 185 26.14 11.76 -2.40
N ASN A 186 25.44 10.86 -3.10
CA ASN A 186 25.93 10.31 -4.37
C ASN A 186 25.28 10.95 -5.60
N TYR A 187 24.10 11.55 -5.46
CA TYR A 187 23.30 12.05 -6.58
C TYR A 187 22.90 13.53 -6.46
N GLN A 188 23.63 14.33 -5.67
CA GLN A 188 23.35 15.76 -5.48
C GLN A 188 23.32 16.57 -6.78
N ASP A 189 24.07 16.14 -7.80
CA ASP A 189 24.18 16.82 -9.09
C ASP A 189 23.09 16.39 -10.09
N PHE A 190 22.17 15.52 -9.68
CA PHE A 190 21.12 14.99 -10.55
C PHE A 190 19.74 15.48 -10.11
N SER A 191 18.90 15.83 -11.10
CA SER A 191 17.49 16.13 -10.86
C SER A 191 16.71 14.82 -10.66
N ILE A 192 16.37 14.49 -9.41
CA ILE A 192 15.59 13.30 -9.07
C ILE A 192 14.11 13.64 -9.11
N ILE A 193 13.35 12.91 -9.93
CA ILE A 193 11.91 13.14 -10.12
C ILE A 193 11.03 12.11 -9.42
N ARG A 194 11.62 10.99 -8.98
CA ARG A 194 10.90 9.94 -8.24
C ARG A 194 11.83 9.04 -7.44
N ILE A 195 11.42 8.72 -6.23
CA ILE A 195 11.98 7.64 -5.41
C ILE A 195 10.84 6.65 -5.14
N LYS A 196 11.03 5.40 -5.56
CA LYS A 196 10.06 4.32 -5.36
C LYS A 196 10.72 3.17 -4.62
N ILE A 197 10.19 2.81 -3.46
CA ILE A 197 10.69 1.71 -2.63
C ILE A 197 9.65 0.61 -2.63
N LYS A 198 10.09 -0.58 -3.02
CA LYS A 198 9.27 -1.77 -3.09
C LYS A 198 9.77 -2.84 -2.13
N VAL A 199 8.85 -3.65 -1.65
CA VAL A 199 9.13 -4.82 -0.83
C VAL A 199 8.46 -6.04 -1.45
N SER A 200 9.07 -7.21 -1.31
CA SER A 200 8.42 -8.46 -1.70
C SER A 200 7.20 -8.70 -0.80
N THR A 201 6.10 -9.20 -1.38
CA THR A 201 4.92 -9.62 -0.59
C THR A 201 5.21 -10.79 0.34
N THR A 202 6.36 -11.45 0.17
CA THR A 202 6.81 -12.56 1.03
C THR A 202 7.59 -12.12 2.26
N ASN A 203 7.91 -10.83 2.42
CA ASN A 203 8.65 -10.37 3.60
C ASN A 203 7.78 -10.46 4.86
N GLN A 204 8.43 -10.63 6.02
CA GLN A 204 7.73 -10.58 7.31
C GLN A 204 7.02 -9.24 7.47
N SER A 205 5.83 -9.28 8.06
CA SER A 205 4.97 -8.11 8.28
C SER A 205 4.41 -7.46 7.02
N VAL A 206 4.64 -8.01 5.82
CA VAL A 206 3.90 -7.63 4.59
C VAL A 206 2.57 -8.37 4.54
N LEU A 207 1.74 -8.21 5.57
CA LEU A 207 0.39 -8.74 5.60
C LEU A 207 -0.45 -7.86 6.48
N LEU A 208 -1.37 -7.16 5.84
CA LEU A 208 -2.33 -6.32 6.51
C LEU A 208 -3.61 -6.45 5.69
N SER A 209 -4.67 -6.90 6.32
CA SER A 209 -6.04 -6.93 5.78
C SER A 209 -6.44 -5.60 5.13
N ASP A 210 -7.55 -5.57 4.38
CA ASP A 210 -8.07 -4.33 3.81
C ASP A 210 -8.20 -3.22 4.88
N MET A 211 -8.61 -3.62 6.09
CA MET A 211 -8.69 -2.77 7.27
C MET A 211 -7.34 -2.20 7.69
N GLU A 212 -6.33 -3.05 7.90
CA GLU A 212 -5.01 -2.58 8.31
C GLU A 212 -4.34 -1.70 7.24
N ARG A 213 -4.63 -1.93 5.96
CA ARG A 213 -4.22 -1.02 4.88
C ARG A 213 -4.85 0.37 5.06
N ASP A 214 -6.16 0.44 5.28
CA ASP A 214 -6.88 1.71 5.49
C ASP A 214 -6.42 2.46 6.76
N LEU A 215 -6.01 1.72 7.79
CA LEU A 215 -5.57 2.27 9.06
C LEU A 215 -4.14 2.82 9.04
N PHE A 216 -3.22 2.10 8.40
CA PHE A 216 -1.78 2.29 8.60
C PHE A 216 -1.02 2.78 7.36
N TRP A 217 -1.66 2.79 6.19
CA TRP A 217 -1.01 3.10 4.93
C TRP A 217 -1.76 4.15 4.14
N SER A 218 -1.01 4.96 3.40
CA SER A 218 -1.58 6.02 2.58
C SER A 218 -2.07 5.48 1.24
N ASN A 219 -3.34 5.73 0.92
CA ASN A 219 -3.94 5.34 -0.36
C ASN A 219 -3.37 6.10 -1.58
N THR A 220 -2.46 7.06 -1.37
CA THR A 220 -1.85 7.86 -2.45
C THR A 220 -0.39 7.48 -2.73
N THR A 221 0.32 6.96 -1.74
CA THR A 221 1.76 6.61 -1.84
C THR A 221 2.03 5.12 -1.69
N ASN A 222 1.07 4.35 -1.19
CA ASN A 222 1.21 2.93 -0.91
C ASN A 222 0.20 2.10 -1.70
N TYR A 223 0.68 1.01 -2.30
CA TYR A 223 -0.15 0.15 -3.14
C TYR A 223 0.53 -1.18 -3.42
N PHE A 224 -0.27 -2.20 -3.70
CA PHE A 224 0.22 -3.44 -4.27
C PHE A 224 0.42 -3.28 -5.77
N GLU A 225 1.56 -3.73 -6.28
CA GLU A 225 1.88 -3.75 -7.70
C GLU A 225 2.06 -5.19 -8.17
N LEU A 226 1.23 -5.60 -9.14
CA LEU A 226 1.36 -6.87 -9.83
C LEU A 226 1.93 -6.62 -11.22
N ARG A 227 3.00 -7.34 -11.57
CA ARG A 227 3.63 -7.26 -12.89
C ARG A 227 3.62 -8.62 -13.57
N TYR A 228 3.12 -8.65 -14.80
CA TYR A 228 3.00 -9.85 -15.63
C TYR A 228 3.81 -9.64 -16.91
N THR A 229 4.84 -10.45 -17.12
CA THR A 229 5.55 -10.50 -18.40
C THR A 229 4.86 -11.53 -19.29
N ILE A 230 4.30 -11.11 -20.42
CA ILE A 230 3.59 -11.98 -21.36
C ILE A 230 4.30 -12.02 -22.72
N PRO A 231 4.34 -13.18 -23.39
CA PRO A 231 4.80 -13.29 -24.75
C PRO A 231 3.66 -12.97 -25.72
N VAL A 232 3.96 -12.22 -26.76
CA VAL A 232 3.00 -11.82 -27.79
C VAL A 232 3.64 -12.07 -29.15
N ARG A 233 3.03 -12.96 -29.93
CA ARG A 233 3.47 -13.26 -31.29
C ARG A 233 3.32 -12.03 -32.15
N ARG A 234 4.42 -11.60 -32.77
CA ARG A 234 4.44 -10.43 -33.65
C ARG A 234 3.50 -10.66 -34.83
N SER A 235 2.38 -9.94 -34.86
CA SER A 235 1.46 -9.99 -36.00
C SER A 235 1.92 -9.02 -37.08
N ARG A 236 2.03 -9.47 -38.33
CA ARG A 236 2.34 -8.59 -39.48
C ARG A 236 1.21 -7.60 -39.81
N LYS A 237 0.02 -7.73 -39.19
CA LYS A 237 -1.21 -7.03 -39.61
C LYS A 237 -1.80 -6.09 -38.55
N ARG A 238 -1.27 -6.04 -37.32
CA ARG A 238 -1.88 -5.30 -36.22
C ARG A 238 -0.81 -4.81 -35.24
N ASP A 239 -0.94 -3.57 -34.79
CA ASP A 239 -0.23 -3.12 -33.59
C ASP A 239 -0.77 -3.86 -32.38
N ASP A 240 0.06 -4.74 -31.82
CA ASP A 240 -0.33 -5.63 -30.75
C ASP A 240 -0.53 -4.88 -29.41
N LEU A 241 0.19 -3.77 -29.18
CA LEU A 241 0.11 -2.98 -27.94
C LEU A 241 -1.27 -2.32 -27.72
N PRO A 242 -1.84 -1.52 -28.65
CA PRO A 242 -3.18 -0.96 -28.49
C PRO A 242 -4.27 -2.04 -28.34
N TYR A 243 -4.09 -3.18 -29.01
CA TYR A 243 -5.00 -4.32 -28.88
C TYR A 243 -4.98 -4.90 -27.47
N ILE A 244 -3.80 -5.13 -26.91
CA ILE A 244 -3.63 -5.61 -25.52
C ILE A 244 -4.22 -4.58 -24.57
N GLN A 245 -3.83 -3.31 -24.67
CA GLN A 245 -4.36 -2.24 -23.82
C GLN A 245 -5.89 -2.18 -23.84
N ARG A 246 -6.52 -2.23 -25.02
CA ARG A 246 -7.98 -2.22 -25.16
C ARG A 246 -8.64 -3.43 -24.50
N ARG A 247 -8.07 -4.62 -24.67
CA ARG A 247 -8.59 -5.85 -24.05
C ARG A 247 -8.54 -5.77 -22.53
N PHE A 248 -7.43 -5.31 -21.96
CA PHE A 248 -7.29 -5.20 -20.51
C PHE A 248 -8.16 -4.10 -19.90
N ARG A 249 -8.25 -2.92 -20.55
CA ARG A 249 -9.15 -1.83 -20.10
C ARG A 249 -10.61 -2.29 -20.07
N GLY A 250 -11.05 -3.08 -21.06
CA GLY A 250 -12.43 -3.58 -21.10
C GLY A 250 -12.77 -4.65 -20.06
N CYS A 251 -11.76 -5.36 -19.54
CA CYS A 251 -11.97 -6.51 -18.66
C CYS A 251 -11.81 -6.20 -17.18
N ILE A 252 -11.22 -5.06 -16.80
CA ILE A 252 -10.91 -4.80 -15.40
C ILE A 252 -11.43 -3.43 -14.96
N ARG A 253 -12.66 -3.44 -14.41
CA ARG A 253 -13.41 -2.24 -14.00
C ARG A 253 -12.92 -1.60 -12.70
N ASN A 254 -12.13 -2.32 -11.90
CA ASN A 254 -11.70 -1.90 -10.55
C ASN A 254 -10.18 -1.70 -10.44
N ILE A 255 -9.49 -1.44 -11.56
CA ILE A 255 -8.06 -1.09 -11.53
C ILE A 255 -7.91 0.42 -11.53
N HIS A 256 -7.19 0.91 -10.53
CA HIS A 256 -6.85 2.32 -10.39
C HIS A 256 -5.78 2.73 -11.39
N THR A 257 -4.87 1.82 -11.77
CA THR A 257 -3.89 2.07 -12.82
C THR A 257 -3.43 0.79 -13.51
N LEU A 258 -3.65 0.73 -14.84
CA LEU A 258 -3.15 -0.32 -15.73
C LEU A 258 -2.10 0.31 -16.65
N HIS A 259 -0.88 -0.20 -16.61
CA HIS A 259 0.20 0.22 -17.49
C HIS A 259 0.70 -0.99 -18.29
N VAL A 260 0.81 -0.84 -19.61
CA VAL A 260 1.37 -1.87 -20.49
C VAL A 260 2.56 -1.27 -21.22
N SER A 261 3.74 -1.87 -21.04
CA SER A 261 4.97 -1.44 -21.70
C SER A 261 5.65 -2.60 -22.42
N HIS A 262 6.52 -2.27 -23.36
CA HIS A 262 7.44 -3.24 -23.94
C HIS A 262 8.56 -3.53 -22.94
N ASP A 263 9.01 -4.78 -22.83
CA ASP A 263 10.21 -5.11 -22.06
C ASP A 263 11.45 -4.63 -22.84
N ALA A 264 11.93 -3.43 -22.53
CA ALA A 264 13.06 -2.79 -23.23
C ALA A 264 14.38 -3.59 -23.10
N PHE A 265 14.49 -4.51 -22.13
CA PHE A 265 15.75 -5.20 -21.81
C PHE A 265 15.95 -6.51 -22.55
N GLN A 266 14.96 -7.03 -23.25
CA GLN A 266 15.07 -8.33 -23.91
C GLN A 266 14.92 -8.20 -25.42
N LYS A 267 16.03 -8.43 -26.12
CA LYS A 267 16.04 -8.71 -27.56
C LYS A 267 15.01 -9.80 -27.83
N ALA A 268 14.11 -9.56 -28.79
CA ALA A 268 13.08 -10.50 -29.20
C ALA A 268 13.69 -11.92 -29.32
N TYR A 269 13.21 -12.85 -28.49
CA TYR A 269 13.61 -14.25 -28.59
C TYR A 269 12.75 -14.88 -29.70
N GLY A 270 13.25 -14.86 -30.93
CA GLY A 270 12.50 -15.29 -32.11
C GLY A 270 11.46 -14.26 -32.57
N ASN A 271 10.24 -14.71 -32.88
CA ASN A 271 9.14 -13.88 -33.38
C ASN A 271 8.23 -13.30 -32.28
N ASP A 272 8.55 -13.54 -31.00
CA ASP A 272 7.69 -13.12 -29.88
C ASP A 272 8.24 -11.85 -29.23
N LEU A 273 7.37 -10.85 -29.13
CA LEU A 273 7.58 -9.64 -28.34
C LEU A 273 7.20 -9.91 -26.88
N ARG A 274 7.89 -9.29 -25.92
CA ARG A 274 7.56 -9.40 -24.50
C ARG A 274 6.95 -8.10 -24.03
N TYR A 275 5.74 -8.19 -23.49
CA TYR A 275 5.06 -7.07 -22.87
C TYR A 275 4.99 -7.26 -21.37
N VAL A 276 5.16 -6.16 -20.64
CA VAL A 276 4.98 -6.10 -19.19
C VAL A 276 3.66 -5.39 -18.91
N ILE A 277 2.76 -6.09 -18.24
CA ILE A 277 1.51 -5.55 -17.74
C ILE A 277 1.68 -5.27 -16.26
N THR A 278 1.58 -4.01 -15.88
CA THR A 278 1.67 -3.54 -14.50
C THR A 278 0.29 -3.09 -14.04
N ILE A 279 -0.16 -3.63 -12.91
CA ILE A 279 -1.46 -3.35 -12.32
C ILE A 279 -1.25 -2.91 -10.87
N ARG A 280 -1.95 -1.85 -10.44
CA ARG A 280 -1.83 -1.28 -9.10
C ARG A 280 -3.14 -1.33 -8.35
N PHE A 281 -3.07 -1.71 -7.08
CA PHE A 281 -4.18 -1.72 -6.13
C PHE A 281 -3.84 -0.86 -4.92
N PHE A 282 -4.49 0.28 -4.83
CA PHE A 282 -4.38 1.19 -3.69
C PHE A 282 -5.39 0.82 -2.61
N ASN A 283 -6.53 0.26 -3.04
CA ASN A 283 -7.61 -0.11 -2.17
C ASN A 283 -7.62 -1.63 -1.96
N GLY A 284 -6.84 -2.09 -0.99
CA GLY A 284 -6.86 -3.47 -0.56
C GLY A 284 -5.56 -3.91 0.09
N GLY A 285 -5.69 -4.85 1.02
CA GLY A 285 -4.58 -5.55 1.65
C GLY A 285 -3.98 -6.63 0.75
N ALA A 286 -3.01 -7.36 1.29
CA ALA A 286 -2.33 -8.43 0.57
C ALA A 286 -3.31 -9.54 0.11
N GLY A 287 -4.28 -9.88 0.96
CA GLY A 287 -5.31 -10.88 0.63
C GLY A 287 -6.17 -10.47 -0.57
N PHE A 288 -6.58 -9.20 -0.63
CA PHE A 288 -7.28 -8.65 -1.80
C PHE A 288 -6.40 -8.72 -3.06
N ALA A 289 -5.14 -8.27 -2.97
CA ALA A 289 -4.21 -8.31 -4.10
C ALA A 289 -3.99 -9.75 -4.62
N LEU A 290 -3.95 -10.76 -3.74
CA LEU A 290 -3.88 -12.17 -4.12
C LEU A 290 -5.14 -12.68 -4.84
N ILE A 291 -6.33 -12.29 -4.38
CA ILE A 291 -7.59 -12.63 -5.07
C ILE A 291 -7.62 -12.00 -6.47
N GLN A 292 -7.23 -10.72 -6.57
CA GLN A 292 -7.14 -10.04 -7.86
C GLN A 292 -6.10 -10.69 -8.76
N HIS A 293 -4.95 -11.10 -8.21
CA HIS A 293 -3.93 -11.82 -8.94
C HIS A 293 -4.48 -13.08 -9.62
N SER A 294 -5.21 -13.93 -8.89
CA SER A 294 -5.82 -15.14 -9.44
C SER A 294 -6.84 -14.84 -10.54
N SER A 295 -7.66 -13.79 -10.36
CA SER A 295 -8.61 -13.32 -11.37
C SER A 295 -7.92 -12.88 -12.67
N ILE A 296 -6.82 -12.13 -12.55
CA ILE A 296 -6.03 -11.65 -13.69
C ILE A 296 -5.35 -12.80 -14.42
N ILE A 297 -4.80 -13.79 -13.71
CA ILE A 297 -4.22 -15.00 -14.33
C ILE A 297 -5.29 -15.74 -15.14
N GLY A 298 -6.46 -16.03 -14.54
CA GLY A 298 -7.53 -16.71 -15.27
C GLY A 298 -8.03 -15.93 -16.48
N MET A 299 -7.99 -14.59 -16.43
CA MET A 299 -8.30 -13.75 -17.59
C MET A 299 -7.23 -13.83 -18.68
N LEU A 300 -5.95 -13.74 -18.31
CA LEU A 300 -4.82 -13.90 -19.22
C LEU A 300 -4.89 -15.23 -19.97
N GLU A 301 -5.16 -16.32 -19.25
CA GLU A 301 -5.31 -17.66 -19.82
C GLU A 301 -6.49 -17.74 -20.81
N ARG A 302 -7.65 -17.16 -20.47
CA ARG A 302 -8.80 -17.07 -21.41
C ARG A 302 -8.46 -16.26 -22.67
N MET A 303 -7.57 -15.28 -22.54
CA MET A 303 -7.03 -14.50 -23.66
C MET A 303 -5.91 -15.23 -24.43
N LYS A 304 -5.58 -16.47 -24.03
CA LYS A 304 -4.49 -17.29 -24.57
C LYS A 304 -3.10 -16.67 -24.35
N PHE A 305 -2.95 -15.89 -23.29
CA PHE A 305 -1.66 -15.42 -22.80
C PHE A 305 -1.23 -16.24 -21.59
N SER A 306 -0.02 -16.79 -21.64
CA SER A 306 0.61 -17.48 -20.51
C SER A 306 1.75 -16.62 -19.99
N PRO A 307 1.63 -16.02 -18.79
CA PRO A 307 2.69 -15.19 -18.22
C PRO A 307 3.99 -15.99 -18.05
N LEU A 308 5.09 -15.43 -18.56
CA LEU A 308 6.43 -15.97 -18.37
C LEU A 308 6.98 -15.66 -16.98
N LYS A 309 6.56 -14.52 -16.43
CA LYS A 309 7.00 -14.03 -15.13
C LYS A 309 5.87 -13.29 -14.46
N VAL A 310 5.69 -13.55 -13.17
CA VAL A 310 4.80 -12.81 -12.29
C VAL A 310 5.66 -12.24 -11.17
N VAL A 311 5.50 -10.95 -10.90
CA VAL A 311 6.10 -10.28 -9.74
C VAL A 311 4.99 -9.63 -8.94
N GLN A 312 5.00 -9.84 -7.63
CA GLN A 312 4.08 -9.23 -6.69
C GLN A 312 4.91 -8.45 -5.68
N GLU A 313 4.71 -7.14 -5.64
CA GLU A 313 5.47 -6.23 -4.77
C GLU A 313 4.49 -5.31 -4.05
N PHE A 314 4.80 -4.94 -2.81
CA PHE A 314 4.14 -3.83 -2.13
C PHE A 314 5.02 -2.59 -2.22
N VAL A 315 4.43 -1.47 -2.64
CA VAL A 315 5.12 -0.18 -2.72
C VAL A 315 4.92 0.53 -1.38
N VAL A 316 6.01 0.61 -0.61
CA VAL A 316 6.01 1.21 0.74
C VAL A 316 6.29 2.71 0.70
N HIS A 317 6.83 3.21 -0.41
CA HIS A 317 7.10 4.62 -0.59
C HIS A 317 7.17 4.96 -2.08
N ASP A 318 6.50 6.02 -2.48
CA ASP A 318 6.55 6.54 -3.86
C ASP A 318 6.36 8.05 -3.85
N THR A 319 7.40 8.80 -4.21
CA THR A 319 7.35 10.27 -4.15
C THR A 319 6.63 10.91 -5.35
N ASN A 320 6.44 10.20 -6.45
CA ASN A 320 5.83 10.77 -7.65
C ASN A 320 5.17 9.70 -8.52
N ILE A 321 4.01 9.24 -8.06
CA ILE A 321 3.23 8.23 -8.77
C ILE A 321 2.68 8.71 -10.11
N LYS A 322 2.45 10.02 -10.26
CA LYS A 322 1.91 10.63 -11.48
C LYS A 322 2.82 10.40 -12.70
N LEU A 323 4.11 10.14 -12.48
CA LEU A 323 5.05 9.79 -13.54
C LEU A 323 4.65 8.51 -14.31
N ASP A 324 3.86 7.63 -13.71
CA ASP A 324 3.34 6.45 -14.39
C ASP A 324 2.06 6.72 -15.22
N ASN A 325 1.45 7.89 -15.05
CA ASN A 325 0.23 8.30 -15.76
C ASN A 325 0.54 8.91 -17.14
N CYS A 326 1.80 8.93 -17.57
CA CYS A 326 2.22 9.50 -18.87
C CYS A 326 1.73 8.73 -20.11
N ILE A 327 0.75 7.83 -19.97
CA ILE A 327 0.05 7.18 -21.09
C ILE A 327 -1.45 7.32 -20.87
N GLU A 328 -1.97 8.53 -21.07
CA GLU A 328 -3.38 8.73 -21.43
C GLU A 328 -3.51 9.06 -22.92
#